data_AF-A0A081DBB6-F1
#
_entry.id   AF-A0A081DBB6-F1
#
_cell.length_a   1.000
_cell.length_b   1.000
_cell.length_c   1.000
_cell.angle_alpha   90.00
_cell.angle_beta   90.00
_cell.angle_gamma   90.00
#
_symmetry.space_group_name_H-M   'P 1'
#
loop_
_entity.id
_entity.type
_entity.pdbx_description
1 polymer ?
#
loop_
_entity_poly.entity_id
_entity_poly.type
_entity_poly.pdbx_seq_one_letter_code
_entity_poly.pdbx_strand_id
1 'polypeptide(L)'
;MHILNPGYKFSNSLKGEERFNLVRNRYLEFKEEQYLVQDESPVFYIYERSDAVHSYTGIIAGTSTVDYDSGKIKKHEDTLEKREKLFKDYLKTVGFNAEPVLLTYPDDHVIDEVIDQEKKHRPVYDFVTTDRSCHKLWVIKDIHHIQSLQQQFAAMPHVYIADGHHRSASSSLLASEMGEKHDSYNHFMSYLIAQSQLRIYEFNRLVKDLNGLSKEAFLMQLDMKFRIQNRGLEMYKPSKNTISLCI
;
A
#
# COMPACT_ATOMS: atom_id res chain seq x y z
N MET A 1 -0.99 13.78 -9.49
CA MET A 1 -0.32 13.13 -10.65
C MET A 1 0.95 13.88 -11.13
N HIS A 2 1.16 15.15 -10.77
CA HIS A 2 2.24 15.98 -11.34
C HIS A 2 3.65 15.72 -10.79
N ILE A 3 3.79 15.29 -9.52
CA ILE A 3 5.11 15.05 -8.90
C ILE A 3 5.74 13.74 -9.40
N LEU A 4 4.97 12.65 -9.44
CA LEU A 4 5.46 11.31 -9.80
C LEU A 4 5.68 11.11 -11.32
N ASN A 5 5.05 11.96 -12.14
CA ASN A 5 5.14 11.95 -13.59
C ASN A 5 5.59 13.33 -14.13
N PRO A 6 6.82 13.76 -13.83
CA PRO A 6 7.34 15.06 -14.26
C PRO A 6 7.51 15.14 -15.79
N GLY A 7 7.55 13.99 -16.48
CA GLY A 7 7.66 13.88 -17.94
C GLY A 7 6.44 14.38 -18.73
N TYR A 8 5.36 14.83 -18.08
CA TYR A 8 4.22 15.41 -18.83
C TYR A 8 4.60 16.69 -19.61
N LYS A 9 5.74 17.33 -19.28
CA LYS A 9 6.32 18.46 -20.04
C LYS A 9 7.34 18.06 -21.11
N PHE A 10 7.87 16.83 -21.11
CA PHE A 10 8.94 16.41 -22.02
C PHE A 10 8.65 15.00 -22.55
N SER A 11 8.43 14.87 -23.86
CA SER A 11 8.01 13.66 -24.58
C SER A 11 9.06 12.52 -24.65
N ASN A 12 9.91 12.37 -23.64
CA ASN A 12 10.94 11.33 -23.59
C ASN A 12 10.69 10.37 -22.42
N SER A 13 10.73 9.06 -22.68
CA SER A 13 10.58 8.02 -21.67
C SER A 13 11.89 7.84 -20.88
N LEU A 14 12.20 8.78 -20.00
CA LEU A 14 13.34 8.69 -19.09
C LEU A 14 13.15 7.53 -18.10
N LYS A 15 14.23 6.80 -17.80
CA LYS A 15 14.24 5.62 -16.93
C LYS A 15 15.31 5.73 -15.86
N GLY A 16 15.15 4.98 -14.77
CA GLY A 16 16.16 4.89 -13.71
C GLY A 16 16.40 6.21 -12.99
N GLU A 17 17.66 6.46 -12.63
CA GLU A 17 18.09 7.57 -11.78
C GLU A 17 17.71 8.96 -12.31
N GLU A 18 17.82 9.20 -13.62
CA GLU A 18 17.42 10.47 -14.24
C GLU A 18 15.95 10.80 -13.96
N ARG A 19 15.08 9.80 -14.08
CA ARG A 19 13.65 9.96 -13.76
C ARG A 19 13.46 10.27 -12.27
N PHE A 20 14.24 9.64 -11.39
CA PHE A 20 14.10 9.84 -9.94
C PHE A 20 14.51 11.25 -9.53
N ASN A 21 15.59 11.77 -10.12
CA ASN A 21 16.02 13.15 -9.91
C ASN A 21 14.97 14.17 -10.40
N LEU A 22 14.29 13.91 -11.50
CA LEU A 22 13.20 14.78 -11.95
C LEU A 22 12.01 14.78 -10.98
N VAL A 23 11.68 13.63 -10.38
CA VAL A 23 10.64 13.55 -9.35
C VAL A 23 11.05 14.34 -8.11
N ARG A 24 12.31 14.20 -7.68
CA ARG A 24 12.89 14.98 -6.57
C ARG A 24 12.78 16.48 -6.83
N ASN A 25 13.20 16.94 -8.01
CA ASN A 25 13.17 18.37 -8.36
C ASN A 25 11.74 18.92 -8.35
N ARG A 26 10.77 18.17 -8.90
CA ARG A 26 9.36 18.55 -8.89
C ARG A 26 8.79 18.59 -7.46
N TYR A 27 9.21 17.67 -6.60
CA TYR A 27 8.84 17.68 -5.18
C TYR A 27 9.38 18.93 -4.46
N LEU A 28 10.64 19.30 -4.71
CA LEU A 28 11.22 20.53 -4.15
C LEU A 28 10.53 21.79 -4.65
N GLU A 29 10.23 21.88 -5.95
CA GLU A 29 9.43 22.96 -6.54
C GLU A 29 8.08 23.12 -5.82
N PHE A 30 7.35 22.01 -5.61
CA PHE A 30 6.07 22.04 -4.91
C PHE A 30 6.18 22.46 -3.44
N LYS A 31 7.31 22.18 -2.78
CA LYS A 31 7.58 22.67 -1.41
C LYS A 31 7.90 24.16 -1.41
N GLU A 32 8.73 24.62 -2.33
CA GLU A 32 9.09 26.04 -2.46
C GLU A 32 7.85 26.89 -2.77
N GLU A 33 6.98 26.41 -3.66
CA GLU A 33 5.71 27.03 -4.03
C GLU A 33 4.61 26.90 -2.95
N GLN A 34 4.89 26.25 -1.83
CA GLN A 34 3.96 26.04 -0.71
C GLN A 34 2.70 25.23 -1.08
N TYR A 35 2.74 24.43 -2.15
CA TYR A 35 1.72 23.42 -2.43
C TYR A 35 1.82 22.23 -1.47
N LEU A 36 3.02 21.96 -0.94
CA LEU A 36 3.26 20.96 0.09
C LEU A 36 3.80 21.64 1.34
N VAL A 37 2.95 21.69 2.37
CA VAL A 37 3.25 22.30 3.66
C VAL A 37 3.43 21.20 4.70
N GLN A 38 4.50 21.28 5.48
CA GLN A 38 4.77 20.36 6.57
C GLN A 38 3.99 20.77 7.82
N ASP A 39 3.37 19.83 8.54
CA ASP A 39 2.76 20.11 9.84
C ASP A 39 3.80 20.56 10.87
N GLU A 40 3.37 21.43 11.77
CA GLU A 40 4.21 22.00 12.84
C GLU A 40 4.56 20.98 13.95
N SER A 41 3.81 19.88 14.03
CA SER A 41 4.01 18.80 15.00
C SER A 41 3.71 17.44 14.38
N PRO A 42 4.21 16.33 14.96
CA PRO A 42 3.85 14.99 14.53
C PRO A 42 2.35 14.74 14.70
N VAL A 43 1.71 14.28 13.63
CA VAL A 43 0.27 14.01 13.57
C VAL A 43 0.02 12.68 12.87
N PHE A 44 -1.16 12.10 13.11
CA PHE A 44 -1.70 11.05 12.25
C PHE A 44 -2.77 11.63 11.34
N TYR A 45 -3.09 10.90 10.28
CA TYR A 45 -4.20 11.26 9.40
C TYR A 45 -5.17 10.10 9.30
N ILE A 46 -6.46 10.40 9.27
CA ILE A 46 -7.48 9.43 8.87
C ILE A 46 -7.71 9.64 7.40
N TYR A 47 -7.64 8.56 6.63
CA TYR A 47 -7.97 8.56 5.22
C TYR A 47 -9.17 7.66 4.98
N GLU A 48 -10.19 8.20 4.32
CA GLU A 48 -11.33 7.45 3.82
C GLU A 48 -11.34 7.49 2.30
N ARG A 49 -11.42 6.32 1.68
CA ARG A 49 -11.76 6.17 0.27
C ARG A 49 -13.09 5.44 0.18
N SER A 50 -14.06 6.00 -0.52
CA SER A 50 -15.34 5.37 -0.78
C SER A 50 -15.70 5.35 -2.26
N ASP A 51 -16.46 4.34 -2.65
CA ASP A 51 -17.14 4.24 -3.93
C ASP A 51 -18.66 4.03 -3.70
N ALA A 52 -19.40 3.67 -4.76
CA ALA A 52 -20.84 3.48 -4.66
C ALA A 52 -21.28 2.30 -3.76
N VAL A 53 -20.35 1.40 -3.41
CA VAL A 53 -20.64 0.13 -2.73
C VAL A 53 -19.91 0.04 -1.38
N HIS A 54 -18.68 0.54 -1.30
CA HIS A 54 -17.81 0.35 -0.14
C HIS A 54 -17.17 1.65 0.32
N SER A 55 -16.89 1.72 1.63
CA SER A 55 -16.00 2.71 2.22
C SER A 55 -14.85 1.97 2.93
N TYR A 56 -13.65 2.49 2.75
CA TYR A 56 -12.42 2.01 3.37
C TYR A 56 -11.84 3.17 4.17
N THR A 57 -11.89 3.08 5.49
CA THR A 57 -11.32 4.06 6.43
C THR A 57 -10.13 3.46 7.16
N GLY A 58 -9.04 4.21 7.26
CA GLY A 58 -7.87 3.80 8.01
C GLY A 58 -6.97 4.96 8.37
N ILE A 59 -5.85 4.65 9.00
CA ILE A 59 -4.91 5.65 9.53
C ILE A 59 -3.67 5.69 8.65
N ILE A 60 -3.28 6.87 8.19
CA ILE A 60 -1.97 7.13 7.60
C ILE A 60 -1.00 7.51 8.71
N ALA A 61 0.10 6.76 8.80
CA ALA A 61 1.11 6.89 9.85
C ALA A 61 2.51 6.55 9.32
N GLY A 62 3.54 6.91 10.11
CA GLY A 62 4.89 6.37 9.96
C GLY A 62 5.02 5.06 10.74
N THR A 63 5.22 3.94 10.04
CA THR A 63 5.40 2.63 10.66
C THR A 63 6.87 2.27 10.77
N SER A 64 7.28 1.74 11.92
CA SER A 64 8.67 1.43 12.24
C SER A 64 9.27 0.32 11.35
N THR A 65 10.47 0.55 10.82
CA THR A 65 11.27 -0.50 10.17
C THR A 65 11.78 -1.52 11.18
N VAL A 66 11.98 -1.14 12.45
CA VAL A 66 12.39 -2.05 13.52
C VAL A 66 11.30 -3.08 13.84
N ASP A 67 10.02 -2.65 13.85
CA ASP A 67 8.90 -3.58 14.00
C ASP A 67 8.73 -4.51 12.78
N TYR A 68 9.13 -4.05 11.60
CA TYR A 68 9.23 -4.89 10.41
C TYR A 68 10.35 -5.94 10.53
N ASP A 69 11.55 -5.51 10.90
CA ASP A 69 12.74 -6.39 11.00
C ASP A 69 12.62 -7.41 12.14
N SER A 70 11.98 -7.03 13.25
CA SER A 70 11.68 -7.93 14.37
C SER A 70 10.50 -8.88 14.12
N GLY A 71 9.82 -8.75 12.98
CA GLY A 71 8.74 -9.63 12.57
C GLY A 71 7.42 -9.41 13.32
N LYS A 72 7.22 -8.26 13.96
CA LYS A 72 5.88 -7.83 14.42
C LYS A 72 4.97 -7.51 13.23
N ILE A 73 5.55 -6.96 12.16
CA ILE A 73 4.86 -6.76 10.88
C ILE A 73 5.04 -8.03 10.04
N LYS A 74 3.94 -8.77 9.86
CA LYS A 74 3.93 -10.07 9.19
C LYS A 74 3.86 -9.92 7.67
N LYS A 75 4.74 -10.67 7.00
CA LYS A 75 4.81 -10.83 5.55
C LYS A 75 4.03 -12.09 5.13
N HIS A 76 3.54 -12.09 3.89
CA HIS A 76 2.86 -13.25 3.30
C HIS A 76 3.33 -13.58 1.86
N GLU A 77 4.30 -12.83 1.35
CA GLU A 77 5.01 -13.11 0.09
C GLU A 77 6.49 -12.75 0.23
N ASP A 78 7.31 -13.40 -0.59
CA ASP A 78 8.72 -13.09 -0.74
C ASP A 78 8.90 -11.88 -1.66
N THR A 79 9.92 -11.09 -1.35
CA THR A 79 10.33 -9.96 -2.17
C THR A 79 11.47 -10.37 -3.12
N LEU A 80 11.69 -9.55 -4.14
CA LEU A 80 12.73 -9.73 -5.15
C LEU A 80 13.79 -8.67 -4.91
N GLU A 81 15.02 -9.10 -4.65
CA GLU A 81 16.16 -8.22 -4.33
C GLU A 81 16.33 -7.08 -5.34
N LYS A 82 16.18 -7.38 -6.64
CA LYS A 82 16.25 -6.35 -7.70
C LYS A 82 15.21 -5.24 -7.51
N ARG A 83 13.99 -5.58 -7.10
CA ARG A 83 12.91 -4.60 -6.84
C ARG A 83 13.15 -3.86 -5.53
N GLU A 84 13.69 -4.54 -4.52
CA GLU A 84 14.05 -3.91 -3.24
C GLU A 84 15.10 -2.83 -3.44
N LYS A 85 16.19 -3.13 -4.15
CA LYS A 85 17.24 -2.16 -4.46
C LYS A 85 16.70 -0.99 -5.29
N LEU A 86 15.88 -1.27 -6.30
CA LEU A 86 15.27 -0.24 -7.14
C LEU A 86 14.41 0.75 -6.33
N PHE A 87 13.54 0.26 -5.45
CA PHE A 87 12.68 1.10 -4.62
C PHE A 87 13.46 1.81 -3.50
N LYS A 88 14.52 1.19 -2.97
CA LYS A 88 15.44 1.82 -2.03
C LYS A 88 16.15 3.00 -2.68
N ASP A 89 16.72 2.80 -3.86
CA ASP A 89 17.40 3.85 -4.63
C ASP A 89 16.40 4.96 -4.99
N TYR A 90 15.17 4.60 -5.41
CA TYR A 90 14.09 5.58 -5.62
C TYR A 90 13.82 6.43 -4.38
N LEU A 91 13.54 5.78 -3.23
CA LEU A 91 13.21 6.47 -1.98
C LEU A 91 14.36 7.37 -1.51
N LYS A 92 15.60 6.88 -1.62
CA LYS A 92 16.82 7.63 -1.27
C LYS A 92 17.01 8.86 -2.15
N THR A 93 16.77 8.75 -3.46
CA THR A 93 16.91 9.86 -4.39
C THR A 93 15.80 10.89 -4.21
N VAL A 94 14.56 10.42 -4.13
CA VAL A 94 13.35 11.27 -4.14
C VAL A 94 13.08 11.91 -2.78
N GLY A 95 13.37 11.20 -1.68
CA GLY A 95 13.28 11.75 -0.32
C GLY A 95 11.87 11.85 0.26
N PHE A 96 10.88 11.15 -0.31
CA PHE A 96 9.54 11.01 0.28
C PHE A 96 8.89 9.67 -0.11
N ASN A 97 7.93 9.19 0.69
CA ASN A 97 7.12 8.02 0.33
C ASN A 97 5.99 8.45 -0.62
N ALA A 98 6.04 7.96 -1.86
CA ALA A 98 5.03 8.30 -2.86
C ALA A 98 3.66 7.66 -2.60
N GLU A 99 3.64 6.47 -1.99
CA GLU A 99 2.44 5.67 -1.76
C GLU A 99 2.58 4.90 -0.45
N PRO A 100 1.52 4.79 0.37
CA PRO A 100 1.59 4.10 1.64
C PRO A 100 1.61 2.58 1.45
N VAL A 101 2.32 1.87 2.32
CA VAL A 101 2.18 0.41 2.48
C VAL A 101 0.82 0.12 3.11
N LEU A 102 0.03 -0.78 2.53
CA LEU A 102 -1.25 -1.16 3.11
C LEU A 102 -0.99 -2.20 4.21
N LEU A 103 -1.30 -1.82 5.45
CA LEU A 103 -1.22 -2.69 6.61
C LEU A 103 -2.62 -2.98 7.14
N THR A 104 -2.84 -4.19 7.64
CA THR A 104 -4.08 -4.55 8.33
C THR A 104 -3.81 -5.06 9.72
N TYR A 105 -4.73 -4.79 10.63
CA TYR A 105 -4.66 -5.14 12.05
C TYR A 105 -6.02 -5.70 12.51
N PRO A 106 -6.05 -6.52 13.59
CA PRO A 106 -7.30 -6.98 14.18
C PRO A 106 -8.19 -5.81 14.59
N ASP A 107 -9.51 -5.96 14.49
CA ASP A 107 -10.44 -4.91 14.92
C ASP A 107 -10.20 -4.49 16.38
N ASP A 108 -10.16 -3.18 16.64
CA ASP A 108 -9.87 -2.60 17.95
C ASP A 108 -10.80 -1.42 18.24
N HIS A 109 -11.64 -1.58 19.27
CA HIS A 109 -12.67 -0.61 19.60
C HIS A 109 -12.10 0.78 19.97
N VAL A 110 -10.90 0.86 20.55
CA VAL A 110 -10.32 2.15 20.95
C VAL A 110 -9.87 2.91 19.71
N ILE A 111 -9.26 2.21 18.74
CA ILE A 111 -8.88 2.80 17.46
C ILE A 111 -10.13 3.26 16.68
N ASP A 112 -11.17 2.42 16.64
CA ASP A 112 -12.44 2.76 15.99
C ASP A 112 -13.09 3.99 16.63
N GLU A 113 -13.12 4.07 17.96
CA GLU A 113 -13.62 5.23 18.69
C GLU A 113 -12.86 6.51 18.34
N VAL A 114 -11.52 6.47 18.32
CA VAL A 114 -10.70 7.62 17.91
C VAL A 114 -11.05 8.05 16.48
N ILE A 115 -11.15 7.10 15.55
CA ILE A 115 -11.52 7.38 14.15
C ILE A 115 -12.89 8.05 14.09
N ASP A 116 -13.89 7.51 14.78
CA ASP A 116 -15.27 8.02 14.77
C ASP A 116 -15.38 9.41 15.41
N GLN A 117 -14.63 9.69 16.47
CA GLN A 117 -14.60 11.01 17.10
C GLN A 117 -13.98 12.05 16.15
N GLU A 118 -12.85 11.74 15.52
CA GLU A 118 -12.16 12.65 14.60
C GLU A 118 -13.00 12.91 13.34
N LYS A 119 -13.71 11.90 12.84
CA LYS A 119 -14.61 12.03 11.67
C LYS A 119 -15.85 12.89 11.92
N LYS A 120 -16.18 13.26 13.17
CA LYS A 120 -17.22 14.26 13.47
C LYS A 120 -16.81 15.66 13.06
N HIS A 121 -15.51 15.91 12.94
CA HIS A 121 -14.98 17.17 12.43
C HIS A 121 -15.02 17.21 10.90
N ARG A 122 -14.94 18.42 10.34
CA ARG A 122 -14.86 18.60 8.89
C ARG A 122 -13.53 18.06 8.37
N PRO A 123 -13.52 17.23 7.30
CA PRO A 123 -12.28 16.80 6.68
C PRO A 123 -11.50 17.99 6.11
N VAL A 124 -10.18 17.93 6.19
CA VAL A 124 -9.30 18.95 5.61
C VAL A 124 -9.21 18.84 4.09
N TYR A 125 -9.41 17.63 3.56
CA TYR A 125 -9.55 17.38 2.13
C TYR A 125 -10.78 16.53 1.88
N ASP A 126 -11.60 16.93 0.91
CA ASP A 126 -12.79 16.21 0.45
C ASP A 126 -12.91 16.42 -1.06
N PHE A 127 -12.63 15.39 -1.85
CA PHE A 127 -12.65 15.47 -3.29
C PHE A 127 -13.09 14.16 -3.95
N VAL A 128 -13.50 14.26 -5.21
CA VAL A 128 -13.91 13.13 -6.03
C VAL A 128 -13.03 13.04 -7.26
N THR A 129 -12.57 11.84 -7.58
CA THR A 129 -11.76 11.55 -8.77
C THR A 129 -12.64 11.20 -9.98
N THR A 130 -12.04 11.14 -11.16
CA THR A 130 -12.76 10.89 -12.42
C THR A 130 -13.43 9.52 -12.50
N ASP A 131 -12.96 8.55 -11.71
CA ASP A 131 -13.56 7.23 -11.52
C ASP A 131 -14.71 7.22 -10.50
N ARG A 132 -15.12 8.39 -9.99
CA ARG A 132 -16.15 8.60 -8.96
C ARG A 132 -15.79 8.05 -7.59
N SER A 133 -14.52 7.73 -7.33
CA SER A 133 -14.06 7.49 -5.96
C SER A 133 -14.08 8.80 -5.17
N CYS A 134 -14.67 8.79 -3.98
CA CYS A 134 -14.63 9.90 -3.03
C CYS A 134 -13.47 9.68 -2.05
N HIS A 135 -12.74 10.76 -1.78
CA HIS A 135 -11.54 10.77 -0.95
C HIS A 135 -11.71 11.83 0.13
N LYS A 136 -11.57 11.42 1.39
CA LYS A 136 -11.60 12.33 2.54
C LYS A 136 -10.40 12.12 3.43
N LEU A 137 -9.90 13.20 3.99
CA LEU A 137 -8.77 13.19 4.92
C LEU A 137 -9.08 14.05 6.15
N TRP A 138 -8.82 13.51 7.34
CA TRP A 138 -8.87 14.23 8.61
C TRP A 138 -7.49 14.19 9.27
N VAL A 139 -7.18 15.20 10.07
CA VAL A 139 -5.91 15.26 10.80
C VAL A 139 -6.18 15.01 12.27
N ILE A 140 -5.49 14.02 12.84
CA ILE A 140 -5.51 13.74 14.28
C ILE A 140 -4.40 14.56 14.92
N LYS A 141 -4.77 15.68 15.54
CA LYS A 141 -3.85 16.58 16.26
C LYS A 141 -3.99 16.51 17.77
N ASP A 142 -5.07 15.92 18.27
CA ASP A 142 -5.28 15.75 19.71
C ASP A 142 -4.23 14.78 20.28
N ILE A 143 -3.47 15.26 21.27
CA ILE A 143 -2.38 14.50 21.88
C ILE A 143 -2.87 13.23 22.58
N HIS A 144 -4.07 13.24 23.16
CA HIS A 144 -4.66 12.07 23.82
C HIS A 144 -5.05 11.01 22.79
N HIS A 145 -5.62 11.40 21.66
CA HIS A 145 -5.90 10.47 20.57
C HIS A 145 -4.62 9.88 19.97
N ILE A 146 -3.59 10.70 19.73
CA ILE A 146 -2.28 10.24 19.23
C ILE A 146 -1.68 9.21 20.18
N GLN A 147 -1.63 9.52 21.48
CA GLN A 147 -1.08 8.61 22.50
C GLN A 147 -1.89 7.32 22.60
N SER A 148 -3.22 7.40 22.53
CA SER A 148 -4.09 6.22 22.54
C SER A 148 -3.79 5.30 21.37
N LEU A 149 -3.70 5.84 20.14
CA LEU A 149 -3.36 5.07 18.94
C LEU A 149 -1.98 4.42 19.07
N GLN A 150 -0.98 5.17 19.53
CA GLN A 150 0.38 4.65 19.74
C GLN A 150 0.39 3.50 20.75
N GLN A 151 -0.35 3.62 21.85
CA GLN A 151 -0.45 2.59 22.88
C GLN A 151 -1.12 1.32 22.34
N GLN A 152 -2.23 1.45 21.60
CA GLN A 152 -2.90 0.29 21.02
C GLN A 152 -2.01 -0.45 20.02
N PHE A 153 -1.40 0.28 19.07
CA PHE A 153 -0.50 -0.34 18.10
C PHE A 153 0.76 -0.94 18.75
N ALA A 154 1.29 -0.34 19.82
CA ALA A 154 2.42 -0.89 20.56
C ALA A 154 2.07 -2.19 21.31
N ALA A 155 0.83 -2.31 21.80
CA ALA A 155 0.34 -3.49 22.50
C ALA A 155 -0.07 -4.63 21.56
N MET A 156 -0.34 -4.33 20.28
CA MET A 156 -0.71 -5.35 19.29
C MET A 156 0.46 -6.30 19.03
N PRO A 157 0.25 -7.62 19.10
CA PRO A 157 1.32 -8.57 18.86
C PRO A 157 1.80 -8.50 17.41
N HIS A 158 0.86 -8.40 16.47
CA HIS A 158 1.12 -8.47 15.04
C HIS A 158 0.20 -7.57 14.24
N VAL A 159 0.77 -6.99 13.18
CA VAL A 159 0.04 -6.39 12.05
C VAL A 159 0.51 -7.06 10.76
N TYR A 160 -0.28 -6.99 9.69
CA TYR A 160 -0.01 -7.75 8.47
C TYR A 160 0.13 -6.81 7.28
N ILE A 161 1.13 -7.04 6.44
CA ILE A 161 1.21 -6.37 5.15
C ILE A 161 0.12 -6.96 4.26
N ALA A 162 -0.79 -6.12 3.79
CA ALA A 162 -1.79 -6.50 2.79
C ALA A 162 -1.32 -6.15 1.37
N ASP A 163 -0.59 -5.05 1.20
CA ASP A 163 0.10 -4.70 -0.05
C ASP A 163 1.33 -3.83 0.24
N GLY A 164 2.41 -4.02 -0.52
CA GLY A 164 3.60 -3.17 -0.46
C GLY A 164 4.83 -3.83 0.16
N HIS A 165 4.98 -5.15 0.10
CA HIS A 165 6.11 -5.90 0.69
C HIS A 165 7.46 -5.38 0.21
N HIS A 166 7.62 -5.14 -1.09
CA HIS A 166 8.85 -4.55 -1.62
C HIS A 166 9.12 -3.16 -1.04
N ARG A 167 8.09 -2.34 -0.78
CA ARG A 167 8.25 -0.99 -0.22
C ARG A 167 8.70 -1.04 1.24
N SER A 168 8.13 -1.95 2.04
CA SER A 168 8.60 -2.20 3.41
C SER A 168 10.03 -2.71 3.43
N ALA A 169 10.35 -3.72 2.60
CA ALA A 169 11.71 -4.27 2.50
C ALA A 169 12.74 -3.23 2.07
N SER A 170 12.43 -2.40 1.06
CA SER A 170 13.30 -1.31 0.63
C SER A 170 13.50 -0.24 1.69
N SER A 171 12.47 0.06 2.49
CA SER A 171 12.58 1.05 3.56
C SER A 171 13.46 0.53 4.70
N SER A 172 13.31 -0.75 5.08
CA SER A 172 14.21 -1.42 6.04
C SER A 172 15.66 -1.42 5.53
N LEU A 173 15.88 -1.79 4.26
CA LEU A 173 17.21 -1.78 3.66
C LEU A 173 17.82 -0.36 3.66
N LEU A 174 17.03 0.68 3.37
CA LEU A 174 17.50 2.06 3.42
C LEU A 174 17.82 2.50 4.86
N ALA A 175 16.98 2.15 5.83
CA ALA A 175 17.20 2.46 7.24
C ALA A 175 18.54 1.87 7.72
N SER A 176 18.82 0.61 7.36
CA SER A 176 20.09 -0.04 7.68
C SER A 176 21.30 0.64 7.04
N GLU A 177 21.17 1.23 5.85
CA GLU A 177 22.26 1.97 5.19
C GLU A 177 22.49 3.36 5.82
N MET A 178 21.43 4.05 6.22
CA MET A 178 21.52 5.42 6.76
C MET A 178 21.90 5.44 8.24
N GLY A 179 21.62 4.35 8.97
CA GLY A 179 21.90 4.21 10.39
C GLY A 179 21.01 5.08 11.29
N GLU A 180 21.17 4.96 12.60
CA GLU A 180 20.31 5.58 13.62
C GLU A 180 20.30 7.12 13.61
N LYS A 181 21.26 7.76 12.93
CA LYS A 181 21.37 9.23 12.90
C LYS A 181 20.26 9.92 12.10
N HIS A 182 19.50 9.17 11.30
CA HIS A 182 18.43 9.72 10.48
C HIS A 182 17.09 9.05 10.79
N ASP A 183 16.45 9.49 11.87
CA ASP A 183 15.22 8.90 12.42
C ASP A 183 14.05 8.81 11.41
N SER A 184 13.99 9.72 10.44
CA SER A 184 12.97 9.70 9.39
C SER A 184 13.06 8.47 8.47
N TYR A 185 14.24 7.85 8.30
CA TYR A 185 14.39 6.63 7.49
C TYR A 185 14.05 5.36 8.27
N ASN A 186 13.93 5.43 9.61
CA ASN A 186 13.51 4.30 10.45
C ASN A 186 11.99 4.06 10.39
N HIS A 187 11.30 4.78 9.52
CA HIS A 187 9.86 4.71 9.35
C HIS A 187 9.50 4.69 7.86
N PHE A 188 8.41 4.03 7.52
CA PHE A 188 7.79 4.11 6.20
C PHE A 188 6.32 4.49 6.32
N MET A 189 5.82 5.27 5.35
CA MET A 189 4.42 5.64 5.31
C MET A 189 3.53 4.40 5.10
N SER A 190 2.54 4.22 5.97
CA SER A 190 1.58 3.12 5.93
C SER A 190 0.16 3.63 5.96
N TYR A 191 -0.77 2.86 5.39
CA TYR A 191 -2.20 3.00 5.54
C TYR A 191 -2.70 1.77 6.31
N LEU A 192 -3.03 1.98 7.59
CA LEU A 192 -3.46 0.95 8.53
C LEU A 192 -4.99 0.85 8.50
N ILE A 193 -5.51 -0.30 8.07
CA ILE A 193 -6.95 -0.58 7.99
C ILE A 193 -7.35 -1.75 8.87
N ALA A 194 -8.44 -1.60 9.63
CA ALA A 194 -8.98 -2.68 10.44
C ALA A 194 -9.38 -3.87 9.55
N GLN A 195 -9.20 -5.08 10.04
CA GLN A 195 -9.43 -6.31 9.27
C GLN A 195 -10.87 -6.40 8.74
N SER A 196 -11.87 -5.94 9.51
CA SER A 196 -13.28 -5.93 9.07
C SER A 196 -13.54 -5.05 7.84
N GLN A 197 -12.72 -4.02 7.62
CA GLN A 197 -12.81 -3.11 6.48
C GLN A 197 -11.99 -3.58 5.27
N LEU A 198 -11.12 -4.58 5.43
CA LEU A 198 -10.34 -5.11 4.32
C LEU A 198 -11.22 -5.99 3.41
N ARG A 199 -11.10 -5.79 2.10
CA ARG A 199 -11.72 -6.63 1.07
C ARG A 199 -10.63 -7.29 0.24
N ILE A 200 -10.61 -8.62 0.25
CA ILE A 200 -9.67 -9.43 -0.52
C ILE A 200 -10.42 -10.00 -1.72
N TYR A 201 -9.97 -9.65 -2.92
CA TYR A 201 -10.53 -10.14 -4.18
C TYR A 201 -9.63 -11.22 -4.79
N GLU A 202 -10.22 -12.08 -5.61
CA GLU A 202 -9.50 -13.07 -6.38
C GLU A 202 -8.49 -12.46 -7.37
N PHE A 203 -7.31 -13.07 -7.49
CA PHE A 203 -6.30 -12.67 -8.46
C PHE A 203 -6.42 -13.53 -9.73
N ASN A 204 -6.97 -12.96 -10.80
CA ASN A 204 -7.14 -13.63 -12.08
C ASN A 204 -5.90 -13.45 -12.97
N ARG A 205 -5.35 -14.55 -13.53
CA ARG A 205 -4.19 -14.51 -14.42
C ARG A 205 -4.58 -14.88 -15.85
N LEU A 206 -4.11 -14.09 -16.80
CA LEU A 206 -4.14 -14.43 -18.23
C LEU A 206 -2.82 -15.08 -18.61
N VAL A 207 -2.89 -16.33 -19.07
CA VAL A 207 -1.73 -17.06 -19.60
C VAL A 207 -1.78 -16.98 -21.13
N LYS A 208 -0.65 -16.66 -21.77
CA LYS A 208 -0.62 -16.35 -23.22
C LYS A 208 -0.67 -17.60 -24.11
N ASP A 209 -0.12 -18.69 -23.63
CA ASP A 209 -0.05 -19.97 -24.34
C ASP A 209 0.04 -21.12 -23.34
N LEU A 210 -0.03 -22.36 -23.84
CA LEU A 210 0.08 -23.57 -23.03
C LEU A 210 1.51 -24.13 -23.04
N ASN A 211 2.53 -23.26 -23.22
CA ASN A 211 3.94 -23.61 -23.30
C ASN A 211 4.24 -24.71 -24.33
N GLY A 212 3.65 -24.57 -25.53
CA GLY A 212 3.79 -25.52 -26.63
C GLY A 212 2.91 -26.77 -26.55
N LEU A 213 2.06 -26.91 -25.52
CA LEU A 213 1.11 -28.02 -25.41
C LEU A 213 -0.17 -27.75 -26.20
N SER A 214 -0.80 -28.82 -26.70
CA SER A 214 -2.21 -28.77 -27.11
C SER A 214 -3.13 -28.67 -25.88
N LYS A 215 -4.37 -28.26 -26.09
CA LYS A 215 -5.38 -28.19 -25.02
C LYS A 215 -5.58 -29.54 -24.33
N GLU A 216 -5.61 -30.62 -25.10
CA GLU A 216 -5.79 -31.98 -24.62
C GLU A 216 -4.59 -32.42 -23.79
N ALA A 217 -3.36 -32.17 -24.28
CA ALA A 217 -2.13 -32.50 -23.57
C ALA A 217 -2.02 -31.74 -22.23
N PHE A 218 -2.39 -30.47 -22.21
CA PHE A 218 -2.42 -29.65 -21.00
C PHE A 218 -3.44 -30.18 -19.98
N LEU A 219 -4.67 -30.48 -20.42
CA LEU A 219 -5.72 -31.02 -19.54
C LEU A 219 -5.35 -32.41 -18.99
N MET A 220 -4.72 -33.28 -19.78
CA MET A 220 -4.24 -34.58 -19.29
C MET A 220 -3.19 -34.42 -18.17
N GLN A 221 -2.26 -33.47 -18.31
CA GLN A 221 -1.28 -33.21 -17.24
C GLN A 221 -1.92 -32.63 -15.98
N LEU A 222 -2.93 -31.76 -16.13
CA LEU A 222 -3.68 -31.25 -14.98
C LEU A 222 -4.46 -32.34 -14.26
N ASP A 223 -5.04 -33.30 -14.99
CA ASP A 223 -5.88 -34.37 -14.43
C ASP A 223 -5.09 -35.29 -13.48
N MET A 224 -3.75 -35.35 -13.65
CA MET A 224 -2.86 -36.06 -12.72
C MET A 224 -2.82 -35.45 -11.31
N LYS A 225 -3.22 -34.19 -11.15
CA LYS A 225 -3.15 -33.44 -9.87
C LYS A 225 -4.48 -32.87 -9.41
N PHE A 226 -5.42 -32.67 -10.33
CA PHE A 226 -6.69 -32.01 -10.08
C PHE A 226 -7.83 -32.84 -10.66
N ARG A 227 -8.98 -32.83 -9.99
CA ARG A 227 -10.21 -33.30 -10.60
C ARG A 227 -10.76 -32.22 -11.54
N ILE A 228 -10.79 -32.51 -12.84
CA ILE A 228 -11.26 -31.55 -13.85
C ILE A 228 -12.76 -31.73 -14.11
N GLN A 229 -13.48 -30.60 -14.25
CA GLN A 229 -14.88 -30.58 -14.66
C GLN A 229 -15.10 -29.48 -15.72
N ASN A 230 -15.64 -29.84 -16.88
CA ASN A 230 -16.03 -28.87 -17.89
C ASN A 230 -17.31 -28.13 -17.46
N ARG A 231 -17.26 -26.79 -17.44
CA ARG A 231 -18.36 -25.90 -17.05
C ARG A 231 -18.97 -25.12 -18.23
N GLY A 232 -18.57 -25.40 -19.46
CA GLY A 232 -19.06 -24.72 -20.65
C GLY A 232 -18.52 -23.30 -20.78
N LEU A 233 -19.33 -22.41 -21.36
CA LEU A 233 -18.96 -21.01 -21.66
C LEU A 233 -19.43 -20.02 -20.59
N GLU A 234 -20.19 -20.47 -19.60
CA GLU A 234 -20.68 -19.60 -18.54
C GLU A 234 -19.56 -19.25 -17.56
N MET A 235 -19.52 -17.98 -17.14
CA MET A 235 -18.56 -17.54 -16.14
C MET A 235 -18.85 -18.23 -14.81
N TYR A 236 -17.87 -19.00 -14.33
CA TYR A 236 -17.96 -19.70 -13.06
C TYR A 236 -17.09 -19.02 -12.01
N LYS A 237 -17.68 -18.65 -10.86
CA LYS A 237 -16.92 -18.18 -9.70
C LYS A 237 -16.52 -19.39 -8.84
N PRO A 238 -15.22 -19.67 -8.65
CA PRO A 238 -14.76 -20.80 -7.85
C PRO A 238 -15.23 -20.71 -6.39
N SER A 239 -15.60 -21.85 -5.82
CA SER A 239 -15.76 -22.01 -4.37
C SER A 239 -14.42 -22.28 -3.70
N LYS A 240 -14.42 -22.34 -2.36
CA LYS A 240 -13.23 -22.73 -1.57
C LYS A 240 -12.60 -24.01 -2.12
N ASN A 241 -11.27 -24.03 -2.23
CA ASN A 241 -10.46 -25.14 -2.77
C ASN A 241 -10.73 -25.50 -4.24
N THR A 242 -11.29 -24.57 -5.03
CA THR A 242 -11.44 -24.76 -6.48
C THR A 242 -10.80 -23.61 -7.24
N ILE A 243 -10.36 -23.89 -8.46
CA ILE A 243 -9.79 -22.92 -9.39
C ILE A 243 -10.57 -23.05 -10.70
N SER A 244 -10.95 -21.93 -11.30
CA SER A 244 -11.52 -21.89 -12.64
C SER A 244 -10.44 -21.50 -13.65
N LEU A 245 -10.49 -22.12 -14.82
CA LEU A 245 -9.60 -21.83 -15.93
C LEU A 245 -10.41 -21.78 -17.22
N CYS A 246 -10.12 -20.79 -18.06
CA CYS A 246 -10.68 -20.64 -19.40
C CYS A 246 -9.56 -20.90 -20.40
N ILE A 247 -9.73 -21.91 -21.26
CA ILE A 247 -8.74 -22.38 -22.23
C ILE A 247 -9.40 -22.54 -23.58
#